data_AF-A0A3M0Z405-F1
#
_entry.id   AF-A0A3M0Z405-F1
#
_cell.length_a   1.000
_cell.length_b   1.000
_cell.length_c   1.000
_cell.angle_alpha   90.00
_cell.angle_beta   90.00
_cell.angle_gamma   90.00
#
_symmetry.space_group_name_H-M   'P 1'
#
loop_
_entity.id
_entity.type
_entity.pdbx_description
1 polymer ?
#
loop_
_entity_poly.entity_id
_entity_poly.type
_entity_poly.pdbx_seq_one_letter_code
_entity_poly.pdbx_strand_id
1 'polypeptide(L)' 'TEGAERALVGDLAPRGLQGTAFGLYHLLYGLLALPGAFAFGLLWQLAGRGAAFLAAAALTALAAGLVLGQARRAQAPLGR' A
#
# COMPACT_ATOMS: atom_id res chain seq x y z
N THR A 1 5.58 11.73 2.36
CA THR A 1 5.46 10.43 1.67
C THR A 1 4.07 10.18 1.10
N GLU A 2 3.01 10.81 1.62
CA GLU A 2 1.63 10.68 1.12
C GLU A 2 1.36 11.23 -0.31
N GLY A 3 2.18 12.18 -0.78
CA GLY A 3 1.96 12.84 -2.08
C GLY A 3 2.10 11.91 -3.30
N ALA A 4 3.01 10.93 -3.26
CA ALA A 4 3.22 10.01 -4.38
C ALA A 4 2.04 9.04 -4.54
N GLU A 5 1.49 8.52 -3.44
CA GLU A 5 0.32 7.65 -3.46
C GLU A 5 -0.93 8.39 -3.93
N ARG A 6 -1.15 9.60 -3.41
CA ARG A 6 -2.28 10.43 -3.82
C ARG A 6 -2.22 10.86 -5.29
N ALA A 7 -1.02 11.17 -5.80
CA ALA A 7 -0.84 11.45 -7.22
C ALA A 7 -1.25 10.23 -8.06
N LEU A 8 -0.79 9.02 -7.68
CA LEU A 8 -1.15 7.79 -8.38
C LEU A 8 -2.66 7.50 -8.34
N VAL A 9 -3.33 7.73 -7.21
CA VAL A 9 -4.80 7.62 -7.10
C VAL A 9 -5.50 8.62 -8.03
N GLY A 10 -5.00 9.85 -8.09
CA GLY A 10 -5.53 10.89 -8.97
C GLY A 10 -5.35 10.55 -10.46
N ASP A 11 -4.17 10.03 -10.83
CA ASP A 11 -3.83 9.66 -12.20
C ASP A 11 -4.64 8.46 -12.71
N LEU A 12 -4.98 7.51 -11.82
CA LEU A 12 -5.76 6.31 -12.16
C LEU A 12 -7.28 6.52 -12.07
N ALA A 13 -7.74 7.58 -11.40
CA ALA A 13 -9.16 7.83 -11.21
C ALA A 13 -9.85 8.27 -12.52
N PRO A 14 -11.02 7.68 -12.88
CA PRO A 14 -11.81 8.15 -14.00
C PRO A 14 -12.19 9.63 -13.86
N ARG A 15 -12.30 10.34 -14.99
CA ARG A 15 -12.70 11.74 -15.02
C ARG A 15 -14.09 11.92 -14.36
N GLY A 16 -14.17 12.78 -13.34
CA GLY A 16 -15.39 13.06 -12.60
C GLY A 16 -15.60 12.19 -11.35
N LEU A 17 -14.75 11.18 -11.11
CA LEU A 17 -14.82 10.29 -9.94
C LEU A 17 -13.62 10.43 -8.98
N GLN A 18 -12.80 11.47 -9.13
CA GLN A 18 -11.61 11.67 -8.30
C GLN A 18 -11.96 11.83 -6.83
N GLY A 19 -13.06 12.54 -6.52
CA GLY A 19 -13.55 12.68 -5.14
C GLY A 19 -13.88 11.33 -4.49
N THR A 20 -14.53 10.43 -5.24
CA THR A 20 -14.84 9.06 -4.77
C THR A 20 -13.57 8.22 -4.62
N ALA A 21 -12.64 8.31 -5.57
CA ALA A 21 -11.37 7.59 -5.50
C ALA A 21 -10.55 7.99 -4.26
N PHE A 22 -10.44 9.30 -3.99
CA PHE A 22 -9.79 9.79 -2.77
C PHE A 22 -10.58 9.45 -1.50
N GLY A 23 -11.91 9.49 -1.54
CA GLY A 23 -12.74 9.07 -0.42
C GLY A 23 -12.50 7.60 -0.04
N LEU A 24 -12.47 6.71 -1.03
CA LEU A 24 -12.16 5.29 -0.84
C LEU A 24 -10.73 5.07 -0.34
N TYR A 25 -9.75 5.80 -0.87
CA TYR A 25 -8.37 5.73 -0.40
C TYR A 25 -8.28 6.02 1.11
N HIS A 26 -8.85 7.12 1.59
CA HIS A 26 -8.79 7.48 3.01
C HIS A 26 -9.64 6.55 3.89
N LEU A 27 -10.81 6.11 3.39
CA LEU A 27 -11.64 5.14 4.09
C LEU A 27 -10.88 3.84 4.33
N LEU A 28 -10.29 3.26 3.28
CA LEU A 28 -9.52 2.03 3.38
C LEU A 28 -8.28 2.23 4.24
N TYR A 29 -7.55 3.32 4.07
CA TYR A 29 -6.37 3.61 4.88
C TYR A 29 -6.72 3.65 6.38
N GLY A 30 -7.75 4.40 6.76
CA GLY A 30 -8.21 4.48 8.15
C GLY A 30 -8.76 3.15 8.67
N LEU A 31 -9.57 2.47 7.87
CA LEU A 31 -10.20 1.19 8.23
C LEU A 31 -9.15 0.09 8.46
N LEU A 32 -8.08 0.07 7.66
CA LEU A 32 -7.01 -0.93 7.76
C LEU A 32 -5.94 -0.55 8.80
N ALA A 33 -5.79 0.73 9.13
CA ALA A 33 -4.81 1.18 10.12
C ALA A 33 -5.02 0.51 11.49
N LEU A 34 -6.28 0.43 11.96
CA LEU A 34 -6.61 -0.20 13.24
C LEU A 34 -6.30 -1.71 13.29
N PRO A 35 -6.83 -2.56 12.41
CA PRO A 35 -6.51 -3.99 12.42
C PRO A 35 -5.03 -4.25 12.13
N GLY A 36 -4.37 -3.43 11.31
CA GLY A 36 -2.94 -3.53 11.05
C GLY A 36 -2.10 -3.29 12.30
N ALA A 37 -2.37 -2.20 13.02
CA ALA A 37 -1.69 -1.90 14.28
C ALA A 37 -1.97 -2.96 15.35
N PHE A 38 -3.22 -3.43 15.43
CA PHE A 38 -3.61 -4.50 16.35
C PHE A 38 -2.88 -5.81 16.05
N ALA A 39 -2.84 -6.25 14.79
CA ALA A 39 -2.13 -7.47 14.38
C ALA A 39 -0.63 -7.37 14.66
N PHE A 40 -0.01 -6.21 14.40
CA PHE A 40 1.39 -5.96 14.72
C PHE A 40 1.65 -6.04 16.23
N GLY A 41 0.79 -5.42 17.04
CA GLY A 41 0.86 -5.49 18.50
C GLY A 41 0.70 -6.92 19.02
N LEU A 42 -0.25 -7.68 18.48
CA LEU A 42 -0.46 -9.08 18.83
C LEU A 42 0.78 -9.92 18.49
N LEU A 43 1.34 -9.74 17.29
CA LEU A 43 2.55 -10.44 16.88
C LEU A 43 3.75 -10.10 17.79
N TRP A 44 3.87 -8.84 18.17
CA TRP A 44 4.90 -8.40 19.12
C TRP A 44 4.74 -9.09 20.47
N GLN A 45 3.52 -9.19 21.01
CA GLN A 45 3.30 -9.81 22.31
C GLN A 45 3.56 -11.33 22.28
N LEU A 46 3.24 -12.01 21.17
CA LEU A 46 3.36 -13.46 21.06
C LEU A 46 4.76 -13.93 20.65
N ALA A 47 5.41 -13.23 19.71
CA ALA A 47 6.67 -13.66 19.10
C ALA A 47 7.84 -12.69 19.39
N GLY A 48 7.58 -11.62 20.13
CA GLY A 48 8.56 -10.60 20.48
C GLY A 48 8.77 -9.55 19.39
N ARG A 49 9.52 -8.51 19.77
CA ARG A 49 9.77 -7.31 18.93
C ARG A 49 10.48 -7.65 17.63
N GLY A 50 11.50 -8.52 17.71
CA GLY A 50 12.30 -8.91 16.54
C GLY A 50 11.46 -9.57 15.45
N ALA A 51 10.59 -10.52 15.82
CA ALA A 51 9.68 -11.17 14.89
C ALA A 51 8.66 -10.18 14.29
N ALA A 52 8.10 -9.27 15.10
CA ALA A 52 7.17 -8.26 14.62
C ALA A 52 7.79 -7.34 13.57
N PHE A 53 8.99 -6.81 13.83
CA PHE A 53 9.69 -5.96 12.87
C PHE A 53 10.14 -6.71 11.62
N LEU A 54 10.59 -7.96 11.73
CA LEU A 54 10.92 -8.78 10.56
C LEU A 54 9.69 -9.08 9.70
N ALA A 55 8.54 -9.38 10.32
CA ALA A 55 7.30 -9.59 9.60
C ALA A 55 6.84 -8.31 8.87
N ALA A 56 6.89 -7.15 9.54
CA ALA A 56 6.59 -5.88 8.91
C ALA A 56 7.56 -5.58 7.74
N ALA A 57 8.86 -5.80 7.93
CA ALA A 57 9.85 -5.62 6.88
C ALA A 57 9.61 -6.54 5.67
N ALA A 58 9.32 -7.82 5.91
CA ALA A 58 8.99 -8.78 4.85
C ALA A 58 7.71 -8.37 4.09
N LEU A 59 6.67 -7.94 4.81
CA LEU A 59 5.42 -7.45 4.21
C LEU A 59 5.66 -6.21 3.34
N THR A 60 6.42 -5.23 3.85
CA THR A 60 6.78 -4.02 3.09
C THR A 60 7.62 -4.36 1.86
N ALA A 61 8.60 -5.25 1.99
CA ALA A 61 9.43 -5.69 0.86
C ALA A 61 8.59 -6.39 -0.22
N LEU A 62 7.65 -7.24 0.18
CA LEU A 62 6.72 -7.90 -0.75
C LEU A 62 5.84 -6.87 -1.48
N ALA A 63 5.23 -5.94 -0.75
CA ALA A 63 4.39 -4.89 -1.35
C ALA A 63 5.18 -4.00 -2.32
N ALA A 64 6.39 -3.58 -1.94
CA ALA A 64 7.28 -2.83 -2.81
C ALA A 64 7.66 -3.63 -4.06
N GLY A 65 7.96 -4.93 -3.92
CA GLY A 65 8.24 -5.83 -5.04
C GLY A 65 7.08 -5.95 -6.02
N LEU A 66 5.85 -6.04 -5.53
CA LEU A 66 4.64 -6.06 -6.36
C LEU A 66 4.45 -4.74 -7.12
N VAL A 67 4.58 -3.60 -6.44
CA VAL A 67 4.44 -2.27 -7.07
C VAL A 67 5.52 -2.06 -8.12
N LEU A 68 6.78 -2.40 -7.82
CA LEU A 68 7.89 -2.33 -8.78
C LEU A 68 7.68 -3.27 -9.96
N GLY A 69 7.17 -4.48 -9.73
CA GLY A 69 6.81 -5.42 -10.79
C GLY A 69 5.75 -4.86 -11.74
N GLN A 70 4.73 -4.21 -11.21
CA GLN A 70 3.68 -3.57 -12.01
C GLN A 70 4.19 -2.33 -12.74
N ALA A 71 5.01 -1.50 -12.10
CA ALA A 71 5.63 -0.34 -12.74
C ALA A 71 6.53 -0.74 -13.92
N ARG A 72 7.31 -1.82 -13.75
CA ARG A 72 8.14 -2.39 -14.83
C ARG A 72 7.31 -2.93 -16.00
N ARG A 73 6.16 -3.55 -15.72
CA ARG A 73 5.23 -4.02 -16.76
C ARG A 73 4.58 -2.88 -17.53
N ALA A 74 4.18 -1.82 -16.84
CA ALA A 74 3.62 -0.62 -17.47
C ALA A 74 4.63 0.11 -18.38
N GLN A 75 5.92 -0.02 -18.08
CA GLN A 75 7.01 0.56 -18.89
C GLN A 75 7.47 -0.34 -20.04
N ALA A 76 6.95 -1.56 -20.18
CA ALA A 76 7.26 -2.39 -21.33
C ALA A 76 6.82 -1.64 -22.60
N PRO A 77 7.76 -1.25 -23.48
CA PRO A 77 7.45 -0.39 -24.61
C PRO A 77 6.45 -1.10 -25.52
N LEU A 78 5.46 -0.35 -26.02
CA LEU A 78 4.72 -0.73 -27.23
C LEU A 78 5.74 -0.85 -28.37
N GLY A 79 6.32 -2.03 -28.48
CA GLY A 79 6.99 -2.49 -29.68
C GLY A 79 5.93 -2.96 -30.67
N ARG A 80 5.44 -2.01 -31.47
CA ARG A 80 4.81 -2.06 -32.81
C ARG A 80 3.59 -1.15 -32.89
#